data_AF-A0A6A3BT82-F1
#
_entry.id   AF-A0A6A3BT82-F1
#
_cell.length_a   1.000
_cell.length_b   1.000
_cell.length_c   1.000
_cell.angle_alpha   90.00
_cell.angle_beta   90.00
_cell.angle_gamma   90.00
#
_symmetry.space_group_name_H-M   'P 1'
#
loop_
_entity.id
_entity.type
_entity.pdbx_description
1 polymer ?
#
loop_
_entity_poly.entity_id
_entity_poly.type
_entity_poly.pdbx_seq_one_letter_code
_entity_poly.pdbx_strand_id
1 'polypeptide(L)'
;MEKLPCNNGEEQVLEPPRHVLEKGLVLVLEHAVEHGTAVDLEDVLHRFDYDTICLLALGFNPKGLSVLFPVFPSKVAAHYIENCLLFRNVLPSSFWKLQQWLQIGVEKRLSKSLEIADRFLDDCIAMRREKLREKNHC
;
A
#
# COMPACT_ATOMS: atom_id res chain seq x y z
N MET A 1 28.69 -20.63 1.09
CA MET A 1 27.37 -20.03 0.86
C MET A 1 26.44 -20.60 1.90
N GLU A 2 26.24 -19.82 2.95
CA GLU A 2 25.50 -20.18 4.15
C GLU A 2 24.02 -20.35 3.83
N LYS A 3 23.45 -21.48 4.23
CA LYS A 3 22.00 -21.70 4.18
C LYS A 3 21.35 -20.85 5.26
N LEU A 4 20.49 -19.91 4.86
CA LEU A 4 19.60 -19.21 5.78
C LEU A 4 18.65 -20.24 6.44
N PRO A 5 18.43 -20.17 7.76
CA PRO A 5 17.68 -21.18 8.47
C PRO A 5 16.19 -21.10 8.11
N CYS A 6 15.60 -22.28 7.90
CA CYS A 6 14.14 -22.47 7.93
C CYS A 6 13.63 -22.07 9.31
N ASN A 7 13.16 -20.83 9.44
CA ASN A 7 12.41 -20.41 10.62
C ASN A 7 10.92 -20.32 10.27
N ASN A 8 10.21 -21.29 10.83
CA ASN A 8 8.87 -21.21 11.40
C ASN A 8 7.79 -20.64 10.49
N GLY A 9 7.18 -21.58 9.75
CA GLY A 9 6.01 -21.36 8.92
C GLY A 9 4.71 -21.08 9.67
N GLU A 10 4.70 -20.89 10.99
CA GLU A 10 3.46 -20.78 11.78
C GLU A 10 3.58 -19.81 12.97
N GLU A 11 4.05 -18.57 12.77
CA GLU A 11 3.77 -17.48 13.73
C GLU A 11 3.96 -16.07 13.12
N GLN A 12 3.24 -15.79 12.04
CA GLN A 12 2.85 -14.40 11.69
C GLN A 12 1.31 -14.31 11.68
N VAL A 13 0.67 -15.16 12.51
CA VAL A 13 -0.75 -15.08 12.81
C VAL A 13 -0.94 -13.81 13.62
N LEU A 14 -1.29 -12.74 12.92
CA LEU A 14 -1.98 -11.58 13.47
C LEU A 14 -1.27 -10.92 14.67
N GLU A 15 -0.06 -10.37 14.48
CA GLU A 15 0.28 -9.14 15.20
C GLU A 15 -0.39 -8.01 14.40
N PRO A 16 -1.64 -7.64 14.77
CA PRO A 16 -2.53 -6.84 13.93
C PRO A 16 -2.00 -5.40 13.90
N PRO A 17 -2.60 -4.46 13.12
CA PRO A 17 -2.27 -3.03 12.99
C PRO A 17 -1.51 -2.29 14.11
N ARG A 18 -1.62 -2.72 15.37
CA ARG A 18 -0.75 -2.35 16.51
C ARG A 18 0.73 -2.25 16.17
N HIS A 19 1.34 -3.20 15.45
CA HIS A 19 2.77 -3.09 15.15
C HIS A 19 3.10 -1.93 14.20
N VAL A 20 2.29 -1.74 13.16
CA VAL A 20 2.42 -0.60 12.22
C VAL A 20 2.12 0.73 12.93
N LEU A 21 1.19 0.70 13.90
CA LEU A 21 0.82 1.84 14.72
C LEU A 21 1.96 2.24 15.65
N GLU A 22 2.42 1.32 16.50
CA GLU A 22 3.44 1.57 17.52
C GLU A 22 4.81 1.83 16.91
N LYS A 23 5.22 1.07 15.88
CA LYS A 23 6.55 1.20 15.27
C LYS A 23 6.59 2.09 14.03
N GLY A 24 5.49 2.72 13.69
CA GLY A 24 5.38 3.58 12.52
C GLY A 24 4.73 4.90 12.87
N LEU A 25 3.40 4.90 13.03
CA LEU A 25 2.63 6.14 13.18
C LEU A 25 2.99 6.90 14.45
N VAL A 26 3.07 6.20 15.59
CA VAL A 26 3.43 6.81 16.88
C VAL A 26 4.83 7.41 16.80
N LEU A 27 5.81 6.65 16.30
CA LEU A 27 7.20 7.14 16.18
C LEU A 27 7.33 8.38 15.27
N VAL A 28 6.61 8.42 14.15
CA VAL A 28 6.64 9.57 13.24
C VAL A 28 6.05 10.81 13.92
N LEU A 29 4.95 10.65 14.67
CA LEU A 29 4.32 11.76 15.39
C LEU A 29 5.13 12.22 16.60
N GLU A 30 5.70 11.31 17.37
CA GLU A 30 6.61 11.63 18.48
C GLU A 30 7.83 12.43 17.99
N HIS A 31 8.48 11.96 16.92
CA HIS A 31 9.61 12.67 16.32
C HIS A 31 9.22 14.08 15.83
N ALA A 32 8.03 14.23 15.24
CA ALA A 32 7.52 15.52 14.79
C ALA A 32 7.30 16.49 15.97
N VAL A 33 6.76 15.99 17.09
CA VAL A 33 6.57 16.76 18.33
C VAL A 33 7.91 17.16 18.94
N GLU A 34 8.85 16.22 19.08
CA GLU A 34 10.18 16.46 19.64
C GLU A 34 10.97 17.52 18.88
N HIS A 35 10.86 17.53 17.55
CA HIS A 35 11.60 18.45 16.68
C HIS A 35 10.78 19.68 16.25
N GLY A 36 9.54 19.83 16.75
CA GLY A 36 8.63 20.92 16.34
C GLY A 36 8.39 20.97 14.83
N THR A 37 8.44 19.82 14.16
CA THR A 37 8.34 19.72 12.70
C THR A 37 6.89 19.62 12.27
N ALA A 38 6.47 20.50 11.35
CA ALA A 38 5.16 20.39 10.73
C ALA A 38 5.11 19.12 9.85
N VAL A 39 4.07 18.30 10.04
CA VAL A 39 3.83 17.10 9.24
C VAL A 39 2.49 17.20 8.53
N ASP A 40 2.45 16.71 7.31
CA ASP A 40 1.20 16.51 6.59
C ASP A 40 0.52 15.23 7.12
N LEU A 41 -0.53 15.40 7.91
CA LEU A 41 -1.25 14.29 8.50
C LEU A 41 -1.94 13.42 7.43
N GLU A 42 -2.29 14.00 6.27
CA GLU A 42 -2.89 13.24 5.16
C GLU A 42 -1.88 12.25 4.57
N ASP A 43 -0.63 12.67 4.29
CA ASP A 43 0.40 11.76 3.76
C ASP A 43 0.82 10.70 4.80
N VAL A 44 0.91 11.09 6.08
CA VAL A 44 1.25 10.16 7.16
C VAL A 44 0.18 9.09 7.33
N LEU A 45 -1.10 9.47 7.38
CA LEU A 45 -2.20 8.51 7.52
C LEU A 45 -2.37 7.64 6.28
N HIS A 46 -2.26 8.19 5.05
CA HIS A 46 -2.29 7.36 3.84
C HIS A 46 -1.16 6.33 3.81
N ARG A 47 0.04 6.67 4.29
CA ARG A 47 1.16 5.70 4.38
C ARG A 47 0.86 4.60 5.40
N PHE A 48 0.30 4.98 6.54
CA PHE A 48 -0.12 4.03 7.57
C PHE A 48 -1.18 3.05 7.04
N ASP A 49 -2.20 3.58 6.36
CA ASP A 49 -3.28 2.78 5.78
C ASP A 49 -2.74 1.84 4.70
N TYR A 50 -1.90 2.36 3.81
CA TYR A 50 -1.27 1.57 2.75
C TYR A 50 -0.42 0.41 3.32
N ASP A 51 0.46 0.68 4.28
CA ASP A 51 1.28 -0.35 4.92
C ASP A 51 0.42 -1.39 5.65
N THR A 52 -0.64 -0.95 6.31
CA THR A 52 -1.59 -1.82 7.02
C THR A 52 -2.37 -2.71 6.05
N ILE A 53 -2.89 -2.16 4.96
CA ILE A 53 -3.61 -2.93 3.92
C ILE A 53 -2.68 -3.94 3.26
N CYS A 54 -1.48 -3.55 2.86
CA CYS A 54 -0.51 -4.48 2.28
C CYS A 54 -0.13 -5.59 3.28
N LEU A 55 0.05 -5.28 4.56
CA LEU A 55 0.34 -6.28 5.56
C LEU A 55 -0.84 -7.26 5.73
N LEU A 56 -2.07 -6.76 5.88
CA LEU A 56 -3.25 -7.59 6.11
C LEU A 56 -3.67 -8.40 4.89
N ALA A 57 -3.75 -7.77 3.71
CA ALA A 57 -4.19 -8.42 2.49
C ALA A 57 -3.07 -9.23 1.81
N LEU A 58 -1.85 -8.70 1.80
CA LEU A 58 -0.72 -9.26 1.05
C LEU A 58 0.36 -9.89 1.93
N GLY A 59 0.21 -9.86 3.27
CA GLY A 59 1.13 -10.54 4.18
C GLY A 59 2.54 -9.95 4.12
N PHE A 60 2.66 -8.75 3.56
CA PHE A 60 3.92 -8.08 3.27
C PHE A 60 3.77 -6.60 3.65
N ASN A 61 4.67 -6.10 4.49
CA ASN A 61 4.71 -4.69 4.85
C ASN A 61 5.77 -3.97 3.98
N PRO A 62 5.37 -3.00 3.13
CA PRO A 62 6.29 -2.23 2.30
C PRO A 62 7.13 -1.22 3.08
N LYS A 63 6.78 -0.94 4.35
CA LYS A 63 7.44 0.01 5.26
C LYS A 63 7.49 1.43 4.67
N GLY A 64 6.40 1.86 4.05
CA GLY A 64 6.21 3.20 3.51
C GLY A 64 6.15 4.29 4.60
N LEU A 65 5.80 3.91 5.83
CA LEU A 65 5.81 4.72 7.03
C LEU A 65 7.19 4.65 7.72
N SER A 66 8.22 5.13 7.02
CA SER A 66 9.59 5.24 7.48
C SER A 66 10.08 6.68 7.32
N VAL A 67 11.05 7.10 8.14
CA VAL A 67 11.69 8.44 8.09
C VAL A 67 12.31 8.75 6.72
N LEU A 68 12.60 7.73 5.91
CA LEU A 68 13.11 7.87 4.54
C LEU A 68 12.01 8.07 3.49
N PHE A 69 10.73 7.96 3.89
CA PHE A 69 9.55 8.15 3.06
C PHE A 69 9.62 7.46 1.68
N PRO A 70 9.98 6.16 1.58
CA PRO A 70 10.15 5.50 0.28
C PRO A 70 8.85 5.57 -0.54
N VAL A 71 8.97 5.99 -1.80
CA VAL A 71 7.84 6.13 -2.71
C VAL A 71 7.81 4.93 -3.65
N PHE A 72 6.77 4.12 -3.53
CA PHE A 72 6.54 2.99 -4.41
C PHE A 72 5.54 3.37 -5.50
N PRO A 73 5.73 2.94 -6.76
CA PRO A 73 4.76 3.19 -7.84
C PRO A 73 3.34 2.75 -7.48
N SER A 74 3.21 1.63 -6.75
CA SER A 74 1.92 1.12 -6.24
C SER A 74 1.28 2.01 -5.18
N LYS A 75 2.06 2.64 -4.28
CA LYS A 75 1.55 3.64 -3.31
C LYS A 75 0.98 4.86 -4.06
N VAL A 76 1.76 5.37 -5.02
CA VAL A 76 1.34 6.53 -5.81
C VAL A 76 0.07 6.20 -6.61
N ALA A 77 0.02 5.01 -7.21
CA ALA A 77 -1.16 4.53 -7.91
C ALA A 77 -2.38 4.42 -6.98
N ALA A 78 -2.22 3.84 -5.78
CA ALA A 78 -3.29 3.73 -4.79
C ALA A 78 -3.86 5.10 -4.40
N HIS A 79 -3.00 6.07 -4.09
CA HIS A 79 -3.42 7.43 -3.76
C HIS A 79 -4.18 8.10 -4.93
N TYR A 80 -3.74 7.89 -6.18
CA TYR A 80 -4.48 8.38 -7.33
C TYR A 80 -5.83 7.67 -7.52
N ILE A 81 -5.89 6.35 -7.29
CA ILE A 81 -7.14 5.59 -7.37
C ILE A 81 -8.15 6.15 -6.38
N GLU A 82 -7.77 6.29 -5.11
CA GLU A 82 -8.62 6.83 -4.04
C GLU A 82 -9.17 8.21 -4.41
N ASN A 83 -8.31 9.13 -4.83
CA ASN A 83 -8.72 10.46 -5.29
C ASN A 83 -9.69 10.41 -6.48
N CYS A 84 -9.46 9.53 -7.45
CA CYS A 84 -10.36 9.38 -8.60
C CYS A 84 -11.72 8.80 -8.18
N LEU A 85 -11.74 7.86 -7.23
CA LEU A 85 -12.98 7.30 -6.68
C LEU A 85 -13.78 8.35 -5.90
N LEU A 86 -13.11 9.20 -5.11
CA LEU A 86 -13.75 10.34 -4.45
C LEU A 86 -14.38 11.28 -5.48
N PHE A 87 -13.68 11.59 -6.57
CA PHE A 87 -14.21 12.42 -7.65
C PHE A 87 -15.45 11.81 -8.32
N ARG A 88 -15.47 10.49 -8.53
CA ARG A 88 -16.65 9.77 -9.05
C ARG A 88 -17.86 9.86 -8.11
N ASN A 89 -17.63 9.91 -6.80
CA ASN A 89 -18.70 10.04 -5.81
C ASN A 89 -19.28 11.46 -5.75
N VAL A 90 -18.50 12.47 -6.10
CA VAL A 90 -18.96 13.87 -6.14
C VAL A 90 -19.64 14.21 -7.45
N LEU A 91 -19.20 13.62 -8.56
CA LEU A 91 -19.72 13.95 -9.88
C LEU A 91 -20.90 13.08 -10.35
N PRO A 92 -21.84 13.64 -11.12
CA PRO A 92 -22.90 12.87 -11.75
C PRO A 92 -22.35 11.78 -12.67
N SER A 93 -23.03 10.64 -12.73
CA SER A 93 -22.53 9.48 -13.46
C SER A 93 -22.28 9.71 -14.96
N SER A 94 -23.05 10.61 -15.57
CA SER A 94 -22.86 11.00 -16.98
C SER A 94 -21.49 11.61 -17.25
N PHE A 95 -20.93 12.38 -16.30
CA PHE A 95 -19.69 13.12 -16.52
C PHE A 95 -18.47 12.19 -16.52
N TRP A 96 -18.35 11.33 -15.51
CA TRP A 96 -17.23 10.39 -15.48
C TRP A 96 -17.37 9.33 -16.58
N LYS A 97 -18.58 8.90 -16.94
CA LYS A 97 -18.78 8.01 -18.12
C LYS A 97 -18.31 8.65 -19.41
N LEU A 98 -18.54 9.95 -19.59
CA LEU A 98 -18.05 10.68 -20.76
C LEU A 98 -16.51 10.75 -20.79
N GLN A 99 -15.88 11.04 -19.65
CA GLN A 99 -14.43 11.02 -19.53
C GLN A 99 -13.83 9.63 -19.81
N GLN A 100 -14.51 8.58 -19.34
CA GLN A 100 -14.13 7.19 -19.61
C GLN A 100 -14.27 6.83 -21.08
N TRP A 101 -15.36 7.22 -21.75
CA TRP A 101 -15.56 6.98 -23.18
C TRP A 101 -14.51 7.67 -24.04
N LEU A 102 -14.18 8.92 -23.71
CA LEU A 102 -13.15 9.70 -24.41
C LEU A 102 -11.72 9.36 -23.99
N GLN A 103 -11.52 8.55 -22.96
CA GLN A 103 -10.20 8.21 -22.39
C GLN A 103 -9.37 9.45 -22.02
N ILE A 104 -10.00 10.42 -21.36
CA ILE A 104 -9.38 11.68 -20.91
C ILE A 104 -9.61 11.93 -19.42
N GLY A 105 -8.91 12.92 -18.88
CA GLY A 105 -9.17 13.45 -17.54
C GLY A 105 -8.89 12.45 -16.41
N VAL A 106 -9.76 12.47 -15.40
CA VAL A 106 -9.63 11.69 -14.16
C VAL A 106 -9.71 10.19 -14.46
N GLU A 107 -10.61 9.78 -15.35
CA GLU A 107 -10.80 8.38 -15.74
C GLU A 107 -9.59 7.76 -16.45
N LYS A 108 -8.92 8.52 -17.33
CA LYS A 108 -7.67 8.07 -17.95
C LYS A 108 -6.58 7.80 -16.91
N ARG A 109 -6.44 8.70 -15.93
CA ARG A 109 -5.46 8.54 -14.84
C ARG A 109 -5.81 7.33 -13.98
N LEU A 110 -7.09 7.16 -13.65
CA LEU A 110 -7.57 6.02 -12.90
C LEU A 110 -7.23 4.69 -13.61
N SER A 111 -7.48 4.58 -14.91
CA SER A 111 -7.13 3.38 -15.69
C SER A 111 -5.63 3.04 -15.59
N LYS A 112 -4.76 4.04 -15.76
CA LYS A 112 -3.30 3.85 -15.65
C LYS A 112 -2.85 3.45 -14.25
N SER A 113 -3.45 4.05 -13.21
CA SER A 113 -3.15 3.71 -11.83
C SER A 113 -3.62 2.30 -11.49
N LEU A 114 -4.79 1.88 -11.99
CA LEU A 114 -5.27 0.51 -11.84
C LEU A 114 -4.30 -0.49 -12.49
N GLU A 115 -3.78 -0.21 -13.68
CA GLU A 115 -2.75 -1.07 -14.30
C GLU A 115 -1.47 -1.22 -13.45
N ILE A 116 -1.08 -0.17 -12.72
CA ILE A 116 0.08 -0.23 -11.81
C ILE A 116 -0.27 -1.08 -10.57
N ALA A 117 -1.47 -0.88 -10.00
CA ALA A 117 -1.94 -1.65 -8.86
C ALA A 117 -2.10 -3.14 -9.20
N ASP A 118 -2.70 -3.46 -10.36
CA ASP A 118 -2.90 -4.82 -10.84
C ASP A 118 -1.58 -5.56 -11.01
N ARG A 119 -0.58 -4.93 -11.66
CA ARG A 119 0.76 -5.52 -11.78
C ARG A 119 1.40 -5.80 -10.42
N PHE A 120 1.29 -4.85 -9.49
CA PHE A 120 1.82 -5.04 -8.13
C PHE A 120 1.14 -6.20 -7.40
N LEU A 121 -0.18 -6.33 -7.56
CA LEU A 121 -0.94 -7.44 -6.98
C LEU A 121 -0.56 -8.78 -7.60
N ASP A 122 -0.41 -8.83 -8.92
CA ASP A 122 0.03 -10.02 -9.65
C ASP A 122 1.41 -10.50 -9.16
N ASP A 123 2.36 -9.58 -9.00
CA ASP A 123 3.70 -9.86 -8.47
C ASP A 123 3.62 -10.42 -7.03
N CYS A 124 2.77 -9.83 -6.18
CA CYS A 124 2.56 -10.29 -4.81
C CYS A 124 1.95 -11.69 -4.76
N ILE A 125 0.98 -11.98 -5.63
CA ILE A 125 0.33 -13.29 -5.74
C ILE A 125 1.34 -14.33 -6.25
N ALA A 126 2.13 -14.00 -7.26
CA ALA A 126 3.17 -14.87 -7.80
C ALA A 126 4.20 -15.25 -6.71
N MET A 127 4.73 -14.25 -5.99
CA MET A 127 5.67 -14.47 -4.89
C MET A 127 5.08 -15.32 -3.76
N ARG A 128 3.81 -15.11 -3.39
CA ARG A 128 3.13 -15.96 -2.39
C ARG A 128 3.00 -17.40 -2.87
N ARG A 129 2.64 -17.62 -4.14
CA ARG A 129 2.51 -18.96 -4.74
C ARG A 129 3.85 -19.69 -4.76
N GLU A 130 4.95 -18.99 -5.06
CA GLU A 130 6.29 -19.55 -5.02
C GLU A 130 6.69 -20.01 -3.61
N LYS A 131 6.54 -19.14 -2.60
CA LYS A 131 6.80 -19.49 -1.19
C LYS A 131 6.00 -20.70 -0.70
N LEU A 132 4.75 -20.84 -1.15
CA LEU A 132 3.93 -22.01 -0.83
C LEU A 132 4.45 -23.28 -1.51
N ARG A 133 4.95 -23.18 -2.75
CA ARG A 133 5.57 -24.32 -3.44
C ARG A 133 6.84 -24.75 -2.72
N GLU A 134 7.71 -23.83 -2.33
CA GLU A 134 8.94 -24.12 -1.59
C GLU A 134 8.65 -24.84 -0.26
N LYS A 135 7.66 -24.36 0.50
CA LYS A 135 7.23 -25.01 1.75
C LYS A 135 6.72 -26.43 1.56
N ASN A 136 6.07 -26.74 0.44
CA ASN A 136 5.55 -28.08 0.14
C ASN A 136 6.63 -29.07 -0.35
N HIS A 137 7.84 -28.59 -0.65
CA HIS A 137 8.98 -29.43 -1.04
C HIS A 137 9.98 -29.66 0.11
N CYS A 138 9.72 -29.10 1.30
CA CYS A 138 10.35 -29.47 2.57
C CYS A 138 9.46 -30.45 3.33
#